data_AF-A0A2N5Y2P4-F1
#
_entry.id   AF-A0A2N5Y2P4-F1
#
_cell.length_a   1.000
_cell.length_b   1.000
_cell.length_c   1.000
_cell.angle_alpha   90.00
_cell.angle_beta   90.00
_cell.angle_gamma   90.00
#
_symmetry.space_group_name_H-M   'P 1'
#
loop_
_entity.id
_entity.type
_entity.pdbx_description
1 polymer ?
#
loop_
_entity_poly.entity_id
_entity_poly.type
_entity_poly.pdbx_seq_one_letter_code
_entity_poly.pdbx_strand_id
1 'polypeptide(L)'
;MAQRGKQSAAALAVATTEGRRPSPPQTLNDAQAAVWRRVVGVYPPEYFRPDSFDLLEAYCRHVVSAGFLNAEIDRYQPAWLLEDDGLKRYKTLLECRDRESRTSMALARSMRITNQSRFDERKAASTQRTTSARAPWETDE
;
A
#
# COMPACT_ATOMS: atom_id res chain seq x y z
N MET A 1 2.76 19.27 -44.72
CA MET A 1 2.18 18.18 -43.91
C MET A 1 3.29 17.60 -43.04
N ALA A 2 3.49 18.11 -41.82
CA ALA A 2 4.58 17.67 -40.95
C ALA A 2 4.13 16.47 -40.10
N GLN A 3 4.82 15.34 -40.27
CA GLN A 3 4.52 14.07 -39.60
C GLN A 3 4.99 14.14 -38.14
N ARG A 4 4.04 14.12 -37.20
CA ARG A 4 4.30 14.20 -35.75
C ARG A 4 4.92 12.88 -35.27
N GLY A 5 6.24 12.83 -35.15
CA GLY A 5 6.97 11.67 -34.63
C GLY A 5 6.58 11.34 -33.17
N LYS A 6 6.62 10.05 -32.81
CA LYS A 6 6.38 9.58 -31.44
C LYS A 6 7.52 10.09 -30.53
N GLN A 7 7.16 10.87 -29.52
CA GLN A 7 8.09 11.38 -28.51
C GLN A 7 8.71 10.18 -27.77
N SER A 8 10.04 10.10 -27.75
CA SER A 8 10.79 9.01 -27.11
C SER A 8 10.48 8.91 -25.61
N ALA A 9 10.41 7.67 -25.10
CA ALA A 9 10.15 7.33 -23.69
C ALA A 9 11.15 7.97 -22.69
N ALA A 10 12.28 8.48 -23.17
CA ALA A 10 13.27 9.23 -22.40
C ALA A 10 12.79 10.62 -21.92
N ALA A 11 11.64 11.12 -22.39
CA ALA A 11 11.10 12.43 -22.01
C ALA A 11 10.17 12.42 -20.78
N LEU A 12 9.95 11.28 -20.12
CA LEU A 12 9.28 11.26 -18.81
C LEU A 12 10.26 11.70 -17.71
N ALA A 13 10.66 12.97 -17.72
CA ALA A 13 11.14 13.61 -16.51
C ALA A 13 9.93 13.69 -15.56
N VAL A 14 9.95 12.90 -14.48
CA VAL A 14 8.95 12.99 -13.41
C VAL A 14 9.09 14.36 -12.79
N ALA A 15 8.18 15.28 -13.14
CA ALA A 15 8.10 16.59 -12.50
C ALA A 15 7.83 16.37 -11.00
N THR A 16 8.82 16.71 -10.16
CA THR A 16 8.64 16.77 -8.71
C THR A 16 7.80 17.99 -8.39
N THR A 17 6.51 17.79 -8.06
CA THR A 17 5.70 18.86 -7.50
C THR A 17 6.25 19.19 -6.11
N GLU A 18 6.83 20.39 -5.95
CA GLU A 18 7.28 20.93 -4.67
C GLU A 18 6.08 21.38 -3.82
N GLY A 19 5.20 20.44 -3.49
CA GLY A 19 4.13 20.65 -2.52
C GLY A 19 4.62 20.26 -1.12
N ARG A 20 4.20 21.02 -0.10
CA ARG A 20 4.52 20.73 1.30
C ARG A 20 3.72 19.51 1.77
N ARG A 21 4.39 18.36 1.85
CA ARG A 21 3.82 17.12 2.42
C ARG A 21 3.50 17.32 3.91
N PRO A 22 2.41 16.73 4.43
CA PRO A 22 2.08 16.83 5.84
C PRO A 22 3.09 16.08 6.71
N SER A 23 3.61 16.78 7.72
CA SER A 23 4.45 16.18 8.75
C SER A 23 3.64 15.27 9.68
N PRO A 24 4.24 14.20 10.22
CA PRO A 24 3.57 13.35 11.20
C PRO A 24 3.19 14.16 12.45
N PRO A 25 1.99 13.93 13.04
CA PRO A 25 1.60 14.51 14.32
C PRO A 25 2.56 14.09 15.45
N GLN A 26 2.74 14.96 16.44
CA GLN A 26 3.60 14.67 17.62
C GLN A 26 3.03 13.57 18.53
N THR A 27 1.76 13.21 18.36
CA THR A 27 1.08 12.11 19.06
C THR A 27 1.54 10.73 18.59
N LEU A 28 2.25 10.66 17.45
CA LEU A 28 2.80 9.42 16.94
C LEU A 28 4.20 9.18 17.50
N ASN A 29 4.46 7.94 17.93
CA ASN A 29 5.81 7.51 18.24
C ASN A 29 6.66 7.34 16.96
N ASP A 30 7.96 7.11 17.11
CA ASP A 30 8.90 7.05 15.98
C ASP A 30 8.53 6.01 14.93
N ALA A 31 8.09 4.82 15.35
CA ALA A 31 7.67 3.75 14.45
C ALA A 31 6.43 4.16 13.66
N GLN A 32 5.43 4.76 14.31
CA GLN A 32 4.20 5.23 13.68
C GLN A 32 4.48 6.41 12.74
N ALA A 33 5.33 7.35 13.15
CA ALA A 33 5.77 8.48 12.34
C ALA A 33 6.57 8.03 11.10
N ALA A 34 7.34 6.95 11.21
CA ALA A 34 8.00 6.34 10.06
C ALA A 34 6.99 5.76 9.05
N VAL A 35 5.93 5.09 9.54
CA VAL A 35 4.82 4.64 8.68
C VAL A 35 4.13 5.82 8.00
N TRP A 36 3.82 6.88 8.74
CA TRP A 36 3.22 8.11 8.20
C TRP A 36 4.05 8.67 7.05
N ARG A 37 5.35 8.92 7.30
CA ARG A 37 6.27 9.46 6.29
C ARG A 37 6.37 8.57 5.06
N ARG A 38 6.43 7.24 5.26
CA ARG A 38 6.45 6.27 4.16
C ARG A 38 5.18 6.33 3.32
N VAL A 39 4.00 6.33 3.95
CA VAL A 39 2.71 6.37 3.24
C VAL A 39 2.57 7.70 2.50
N VAL A 40 2.74 8.82 3.19
CA VAL A 40 2.65 10.16 2.60
C VAL A 40 3.64 10.33 1.45
N GLY A 41 4.85 9.76 1.58
CA GLY A 41 5.91 9.81 0.56
C GLY A 41 5.53 9.21 -0.79
N VAL A 42 4.61 8.24 -0.83
CA VAL A 42 4.21 7.55 -2.07
C VAL A 42 3.24 8.38 -2.92
N TYR A 43 2.49 9.30 -2.32
CA TYR A 43 1.44 10.07 -3.00
C TYR A 43 1.92 11.49 -3.33
N PRO A 44 1.24 12.23 -4.24
CA PRO A 44 1.47 13.65 -4.43
C PRO A 44 1.25 14.44 -3.11
N PRO A 45 1.94 15.58 -2.90
CA PRO A 45 1.84 16.33 -1.65
C PRO A 45 0.42 16.78 -1.26
N GLU A 46 -0.46 16.99 -2.23
CA GLU A 46 -1.83 17.46 -2.04
C GLU A 46 -2.84 16.31 -1.83
N TYR A 47 -2.39 15.06 -1.92
CA TYR A 47 -3.26 13.88 -1.82
C TYR A 47 -3.89 13.75 -0.43
N PHE A 48 -3.08 13.92 0.62
CA PHE A 48 -3.54 13.88 2.00
C PHE A 48 -3.95 15.28 2.44
N ARG A 49 -5.26 15.46 2.59
CA ARG A 49 -5.86 16.71 3.08
C ARG A 49 -6.12 16.61 4.59
N PRO A 50 -6.25 17.73 5.31
CA PRO A 50 -6.41 17.72 6.78
C PRO A 50 -7.56 16.86 7.31
N ASP A 51 -8.65 16.72 6.55
CA ASP A 51 -9.79 15.85 6.84
C ASP A 51 -9.45 14.35 6.89
N SER A 52 -8.34 13.94 6.26
CA SER A 52 -7.86 12.56 6.27
C SER A 52 -6.79 12.26 7.34
N PHE A 53 -6.33 13.27 8.09
CA PHE A 53 -5.19 13.11 9.00
C PHE A 53 -5.50 12.17 10.17
N ASP A 54 -6.68 12.26 10.77
CA ASP A 54 -7.08 11.36 11.86
C ASP A 54 -7.14 9.89 11.40
N LEU A 55 -7.63 9.66 10.17
CA LEU A 55 -7.68 8.33 9.56
C LEU A 55 -6.27 7.79 9.29
N LEU A 56 -5.37 8.66 8.80
CA LEU A 56 -3.98 8.30 8.55
C LEU A 56 -3.22 8.02 9.86
N GLU A 57 -3.49 8.80 10.91
CA GLU A 57 -2.91 8.62 12.23
C GLU A 57 -3.34 7.27 12.82
N ALA A 58 -4.64 6.97 12.80
CA ALA A 58 -5.18 5.68 13.20
C ALA A 58 -4.59 4.53 12.37
N TYR A 59 -4.47 4.70 11.05
CA TYR A 59 -3.87 3.71 10.17
C TYR A 59 -2.42 3.39 10.57
N CYS A 60 -1.61 4.42 10.85
CA CYS A 60 -0.23 4.25 11.30
C CYS A 60 -0.14 3.46 12.61
N ARG A 61 -1.05 3.73 13.56
CA ARG A 61 -1.14 2.96 14.82
C ARG A 61 -1.44 1.49 14.55
N HIS A 62 -2.48 1.19 13.77
CA HIS A 62 -2.88 -0.19 13.49
C HIS A 62 -1.80 -0.97 12.72
N VAL A 63 -1.09 -0.33 11.79
CA VAL A 63 0.03 -0.98 11.06
C VAL A 63 1.17 -1.35 12.01
N VAL A 64 1.54 -0.46 12.94
CA VAL A 64 2.60 -0.74 13.91
C VAL A 64 2.18 -1.81 14.91
N SER A 65 0.95 -1.74 15.43
CA SER A 65 0.39 -2.76 16.33
C SER A 65 0.33 -4.15 15.67
N ALA A 66 -0.10 -4.22 14.40
CA ALA A 66 -0.08 -5.47 13.64
C ALA A 66 1.35 -6.02 13.48
N GLY A 67 2.33 -5.15 13.23
CA GLY A 67 3.74 -5.53 13.17
C GLY A 67 4.27 -6.12 14.48
N PHE A 68 3.90 -5.53 15.62
CA PHE A 68 4.23 -6.06 16.94
C PHE A 68 3.60 -7.45 17.16
N LEU A 69 2.30 -7.59 16.88
CA LEU A 69 1.60 -8.87 17.02
C LEU A 69 2.18 -9.96 16.12
N ASN A 70 2.55 -9.63 14.87
CA ASN A 70 3.23 -10.56 13.98
C ASN A 70 4.56 -11.04 14.58
N ALA A 71 5.38 -10.13 15.10
CA ALA A 71 6.64 -10.51 15.73
C ALA A 71 6.45 -11.41 16.96
N GLU A 72 5.42 -11.18 17.78
CA GLU A 72 5.09 -12.06 18.91
C GLU A 72 4.59 -13.43 18.45
N ILE A 73 3.80 -13.49 17.37
CA ILE A 73 3.34 -14.75 16.78
C ILE A 73 4.52 -15.53 16.18
N ASP A 74 5.46 -14.86 15.50
CA ASP A 74 6.64 -15.49 14.90
C ASP A 74 7.60 -16.04 15.96
N ARG A 75 7.65 -15.42 17.14
CA ARG A 75 8.41 -15.91 18.30
C ARG A 75 7.70 -17.04 19.04
N TYR A 76 6.41 -17.26 18.77
CA TYR A 76 5.61 -18.26 19.47
C TYR A 76 6.07 -19.67 19.10
N GLN A 77 6.47 -20.45 20.10
CA GLN A 77 6.99 -21.80 19.87
C GLN A 77 5.87 -22.85 19.93
N PRO A 78 5.86 -23.85 19.04
CA PRO A 78 4.86 -24.92 19.07
C PRO A 78 4.79 -25.67 20.40
N ALA A 79 5.92 -25.81 21.11
CA ALA A 79 5.97 -26.45 22.43
C ALA A 79 5.07 -25.74 23.46
N TRP A 80 4.90 -24.42 23.36
CA TRP A 80 4.07 -23.64 24.27
C TRP A 80 2.58 -23.94 24.11
N LEU A 81 2.15 -24.53 22.99
CA LEU A 81 0.75 -24.94 22.80
C LEU A 81 0.32 -26.05 23.77
N LEU A 82 1.28 -26.86 24.23
CA LEU A 82 1.06 -27.97 25.15
C LEU A 82 1.02 -27.52 26.62
N GLU A 83 1.47 -26.29 26.91
CA GLU A 83 1.38 -25.70 28.25
C GLU A 83 -0.05 -25.27 28.57
N ASP A 84 -0.35 -25.18 29.87
CA ASP A 84 -1.62 -24.62 30.35
C ASP A 84 -1.83 -23.21 29.78
N ASP A 85 -3.03 -22.95 29.25
CA ASP A 85 -3.40 -21.72 28.54
C ASP A 85 -2.59 -21.40 27.27
N GLY A 86 -1.69 -22.26 26.82
CA GLY A 86 -0.87 -22.04 25.62
C GLY A 86 -1.70 -21.75 24.37
N LEU A 87 -2.58 -22.70 24.02
CA LEU A 87 -3.51 -22.55 22.91
C LEU A 87 -4.39 -21.30 23.02
N LYS A 88 -4.83 -20.95 24.24
CA LYS A 88 -5.66 -19.77 24.49
C LYS A 88 -4.89 -18.47 24.23
N ARG A 89 -3.66 -18.36 24.75
CA ARG A 89 -2.75 -17.23 24.51
C ARG A 89 -2.49 -17.05 23.01
N TYR A 90 -2.17 -18.15 22.32
CA TYR A 90 -1.93 -18.11 20.89
C TYR A 90 -3.18 -17.65 20.11
N LYS A 91 -4.35 -18.22 20.42
CA LYS A 91 -5.63 -17.80 19.83
C LYS A 91 -5.88 -16.30 20.01
N THR A 92 -5.68 -15.76 21.21
CA THR A 92 -5.86 -14.32 21.47
C THR A 92 -4.92 -13.45 20.61
N LEU A 93 -3.66 -13.84 20.46
CA LEU A 93 -2.73 -13.13 19.56
C LEU A 93 -3.24 -13.12 18.11
N LEU A 94 -3.76 -14.27 17.62
CA LEU A 94 -4.34 -14.37 16.28
C LEU A 94 -5.57 -13.47 16.11
N GLU A 95 -6.47 -13.44 17.09
CA GLU A 95 -7.67 -12.60 17.08
C GLU A 95 -7.34 -11.11 17.10
N CYS A 96 -6.40 -10.70 17.95
CA CYS A 96 -5.89 -9.32 17.97
C CYS A 96 -5.30 -8.94 16.61
N ARG A 97 -4.46 -9.82 16.03
CA ARG A 97 -3.78 -9.56 14.75
C ARG A 97 -4.76 -9.45 13.58
N ASP A 98 -5.80 -10.28 13.56
CA ASP A 98 -6.89 -10.19 12.58
C ASP A 98 -7.66 -8.86 12.73
N ARG A 99 -7.97 -8.43 13.94
CA ARG A 99 -8.64 -7.15 14.20
C ARG A 99 -7.82 -5.94 13.71
N GLU A 100 -6.52 -5.91 14.00
CA GLU A 100 -5.61 -4.85 13.55
C GLU A 100 -5.50 -4.84 12.01
N SER A 101 -5.42 -6.02 11.40
CA SER A 101 -5.34 -6.17 9.93
C SER A 101 -6.62 -5.71 9.24
N ARG A 102 -7.80 -6.06 9.77
CA ARG A 102 -9.08 -5.62 9.23
C ARG A 102 -9.28 -4.12 9.35
N THR A 103 -8.92 -3.55 10.50
CA THR A 103 -9.08 -2.12 10.76
C THR A 103 -8.14 -1.29 9.90
N SER A 104 -6.86 -1.67 9.80
CA SER A 104 -5.91 -1.02 8.90
C SER A 104 -6.37 -1.07 7.44
N MET A 105 -6.89 -2.22 6.98
CA MET A 105 -7.45 -2.35 5.63
C MET A 105 -8.70 -1.47 5.42
N ALA A 106 -9.59 -1.37 6.41
CA ALA A 106 -10.76 -0.48 6.32
C ALA A 106 -10.33 0.98 6.18
N LEU A 107 -9.41 1.46 7.02
CA LEU A 107 -8.87 2.83 6.96
C LEU A 107 -8.16 3.10 5.62
N ALA A 108 -7.37 2.15 5.15
CA ALA A 108 -6.67 2.26 3.87
C ALA A 108 -7.63 2.32 2.67
N ARG A 109 -8.77 1.62 2.74
CA ARG A 109 -9.85 1.72 1.73
C ARG A 109 -10.57 3.06 1.82
N SER A 110 -10.86 3.55 3.03
CA SER A 110 -11.50 4.86 3.23
C SER A 110 -10.66 6.01 2.68
N MET A 111 -9.35 5.98 2.90
CA MET A 111 -8.40 6.95 2.31
C MET A 111 -8.07 6.67 0.84
N ARG A 112 -8.56 5.56 0.26
CA ARG A 112 -8.31 5.14 -1.13
C ARG A 112 -6.83 4.96 -1.47
N ILE A 113 -6.01 4.60 -0.50
CA ILE A 113 -4.58 4.30 -0.67
C ILE A 113 -4.34 2.84 -1.12
N THR A 114 -5.39 2.03 -1.18
CA THR A 114 -5.35 0.67 -1.75
C THR A 114 -5.68 0.72 -3.23
N ASN A 115 -4.86 0.09 -4.07
CA ASN A 115 -5.21 -0.11 -5.48
C ASN A 115 -6.24 -1.24 -5.57
N GLN A 116 -7.53 -0.89 -5.48
CA GLN A 116 -8.64 -1.85 -5.45
C GLN A 116 -8.92 -2.48 -6.82
N SER A 117 -8.41 -1.92 -7.92
CA SER A 117 -8.53 -2.49 -9.27
C SER A 117 -7.30 -2.15 -10.11
N ARG A 118 -6.42 -3.14 -10.31
CA ARG A 118 -5.29 -3.00 -11.25
C ARG A 118 -5.70 -3.16 -12.72
N PHE A 119 -6.89 -3.69 -12.98
CA PHE A 119 -7.41 -3.90 -14.33
C PHE A 119 -8.88 -3.47 -14.39
N ASP A 120 -9.12 -2.39 -15.13
CA ASP A 120 -10.45 -2.07 -15.64
C ASP A 120 -10.57 -2.85 -16.96
N GLU A 121 -11.56 -3.74 -17.10
CA GLU A 121 -11.80 -4.53 -18.34
C GLU A 121 -11.80 -3.63 -19.59
N ARG A 122 -12.28 -2.37 -19.44
CA ARG A 122 -12.27 -1.36 -20.49
C ARG A 122 -10.87 -0.93 -20.91
N LYS A 123 -9.91 -0.90 -19.97
CA LYS A 123 -8.48 -0.64 -20.26
C LYS A 123 -7.76 -1.87 -20.77
N ALA A 124 -8.11 -3.09 -20.33
CA ALA A 124 -7.53 -4.32 -20.85
C ALA A 124 -7.82 -4.48 -22.35
N ALA A 125 -9.05 -4.19 -22.78
CA ALA A 125 -9.43 -4.18 -24.20
C ALA A 125 -8.75 -3.05 -25.00
N SER A 126 -8.35 -1.95 -24.37
CA SER A 126 -7.59 -0.86 -25.00
C SER A 126 -6.12 -1.23 -25.20
N THR A 127 -5.51 -1.88 -24.21
CA THR A 127 -4.12 -2.37 -24.27
C THR A 127 -3.98 -3.52 -25.26
N GLN A 128 -4.94 -4.46 -25.33
CA GLN A 128 -4.91 -5.53 -26.33
C GLN A 128 -5.08 -5.01 -27.77
N ARG A 129 -5.88 -3.95 -27.97
CA ARG A 129 -6.07 -3.35 -29.30
C ARG A 129 -4.84 -2.60 -29.82
N THR A 130 -3.90 -2.23 -28.94
CA THR A 130 -2.65 -1.57 -29.33
C THR A 130 -1.48 -2.52 -29.56
N THR A 131 -1.65 -3.81 -29.22
CA THR A 131 -0.67 -4.89 -29.45
C THR A 131 -1.03 -5.78 -30.63
N SER A 132 -1.67 -5.24 -31.69
CA SER A 132 -1.78 -5.94 -32.97
C SER A 132 -0.53 -5.77 -33.85
N ALA A 133 0.63 -5.51 -33.23
CA ALA A 133 1.90 -5.63 -33.90
C ALA A 133 2.31 -7.11 -33.82
N ARG A 134 2.44 -7.71 -35.01
CA ARG A 134 3.04 -9.00 -35.36
C ARG A 134 3.73 -9.75 -34.21
N ALA A 135 3.40 -11.03 -34.05
CA ALA A 135 4.00 -11.83 -33.01
C ALA A 135 5.52 -11.97 -33.25
N PRO A 136 6.36 -11.91 -32.20
CA PRO A 136 7.82 -11.82 -32.35
C PRO A 136 8.50 -13.06 -32.95
N TRP A 137 7.75 -14.14 -33.25
CA TRP A 137 8.25 -15.36 -33.91
C TRP A 137 7.80 -15.52 -35.36
N GLU A 138 7.05 -14.56 -35.92
CA GLU A 138 6.69 -14.58 -37.34
C GLU A 138 7.86 -14.04 -38.17
N THR A 139 8.70 -14.92 -38.73
CA THR A 139 9.63 -14.59 -39.81
C THR A 139 8.88 -14.41 -41.14
N ASP A 140 9.26 -13.41 -41.93
CA ASP A 140 8.73 -13.17 -43.28
C ASP A 140 9.20 -14.27 -44.23
N GLU A 141 8.25 -15.01 -44.81
CA GLU A 141 8.42 -15.68 -46.12
C GLU A 141 7.70 -14.86 -47.20
#